data_AF-A0A0D2JUH2-F1
#
_entry.id   AF-A0A0D2JUH2-F1
#
_cell.length_a   1.000
_cell.length_b   1.000
_cell.length_c   1.000
_cell.angle_alpha   90.00
_cell.angle_beta   90.00
_cell.angle_gamma   90.00
#
_symmetry.space_group_name_H-M   'P 1'
#
loop_
_entity.id
_entity.type
_entity.pdbx_description
1 polymer ?
#
loop_
_entity_poly.entity_id
_entity_poly.type
_entity_poly.pdbx_seq_one_letter_code
_entity_poly.pdbx_strand_id
1 'polypeptide(L)'
;MVQILAIRAQVEGITVDEESLAQLGSIGERTSLRHAVQLLTPASLMAQTNGRDAITRGDLDEIDGLFHDAKSSARLLAAQADKYIS
;
A
#
# COMPACT_ATOMS: atom_id res chain seq x y z
N MET A 1 -1.63 -0.89 -15.00
CA MET A 1 -1.35 -1.35 -13.62
C MET A 1 -2.59 -1.27 -12.73
N VAL A 2 -3.30 -0.14 -12.74
CA VAL A 2 -4.60 0.07 -12.08
C VAL A 2 -5.60 -1.07 -12.33
N GLN A 3 -5.71 -1.56 -13.57
CA GLN A 3 -6.58 -2.69 -13.90
C GLN A 3 -6.24 -3.99 -13.15
N ILE A 4 -4.96 -4.27 -12.91
CA ILE A 4 -4.55 -5.46 -12.15
C ILE A 4 -4.93 -5.30 -10.67
N LEU A 5 -4.77 -4.09 -10.14
CA LEU A 5 -5.17 -3.75 -8.77
C LEU A 5 -6.68 -3.87 -8.59
N ALA A 6 -7.47 -3.40 -9.57
CA ALA A 6 -8.93 -3.53 -9.56
C ALA A 6 -9.38 -5.00 -9.55
N ILE A 7 -8.79 -5.82 -10.43
CA ILE A 7 -9.07 -7.26 -10.47
C ILE A 7 -8.69 -7.91 -9.14
N ARG A 8 -7.58 -7.51 -8.51
CA ARG A 8 -7.20 -8.06 -7.20
C ARG A 8 -8.14 -7.64 -6.08
N ALA A 9 -8.51 -6.37 -6.01
CA ALA A 9 -9.50 -5.89 -5.05
C ALA A 9 -10.82 -6.66 -5.20
N GLN A 10 -11.29 -6.87 -6.44
CA GLN A 10 -12.49 -7.65 -6.71
C GLN A 10 -12.37 -9.12 -6.26
N VAL A 11 -11.25 -9.78 -6.55
CA VAL A 11 -11.01 -11.19 -6.15
C VAL A 11 -10.98 -11.34 -4.62
N GLU A 12 -10.45 -10.34 -3.92
CA GLU A 12 -10.35 -10.33 -2.46
C GLU A 12 -11.61 -9.78 -1.76
N GLY A 13 -12.63 -9.35 -2.52
CA GLY A 13 -13.86 -8.77 -1.97
C GLY A 13 -13.66 -7.40 -1.31
N ILE A 14 -12.61 -6.67 -1.70
CA ILE A 14 -12.24 -5.38 -1.15
C ILE A 14 -12.88 -4.27 -1.99
N THR A 15 -13.65 -3.39 -1.34
CA THR A 15 -14.25 -2.22 -1.98
C THR A 15 -13.27 -1.06 -1.96
N VAL A 16 -12.97 -0.49 -3.13
CA VAL A 16 -12.03 0.63 -3.31
C VAL A 16 -12.66 1.64 -4.26
N ASP A 17 -12.68 2.92 -3.88
CA ASP A 17 -13.15 3.99 -4.76
C ASP A 17 -12.13 4.31 -5.87
N GLU A 18 -12.56 5.04 -6.90
CA GLU A 18 -11.74 5.35 -8.07
C GLU A 18 -10.51 6.21 -7.74
N GLU A 19 -10.63 7.17 -6.82
CA GLU A 19 -9.51 8.02 -6.38
C GLU A 19 -8.46 7.17 -5.63
N SER A 20 -8.92 6.30 -4.73
CA SER A 20 -8.08 5.36 -3.99
C SER A 20 -7.38 4.37 -4.89
N LEU A 21 -8.08 3.87 -5.92
CA LEU A 21 -7.49 2.96 -6.90
C LEU A 21 -6.43 3.66 -7.77
N ALA A 22 -6.64 4.94 -8.12
CA ALA A 22 -5.63 5.74 -8.80
C ALA A 22 -4.40 5.98 -7.91
N GLN A 23 -4.60 6.24 -6.61
CA GLN A 23 -3.50 6.40 -5.66
C GLN A 23 -2.67 5.12 -5.49
N LEU A 24 -3.32 3.95 -5.38
CA LEU A 24 -2.63 2.65 -5.41
C LEU A 24 -1.81 2.45 -6.70
N GLY A 25 -2.33 2.94 -7.83
CA GLY A 25 -1.59 3.01 -9.09
C GLY A 25 -0.32 3.83 -8.96
N SER A 26 -0.41 5.05 -8.42
CA SER A 26 0.76 5.92 -8.21
C SER A 26 1.79 5.30 -7.26
N ILE A 27 1.35 4.70 -6.15
CA ILE A 27 2.23 3.98 -5.23
C ILE A 27 2.97 2.85 -5.95
N GLY A 28 2.26 2.06 -6.77
CA GLY A 28 2.87 0.98 -7.53
C GLY A 28 3.91 1.45 -8.55
N GLU A 29 3.74 2.65 -9.12
CA GLU A 29 4.68 3.22 -10.10
C GLU A 29 5.96 3.68 -9.41
N ARG A 30 5.81 4.29 -8.22
CA ARG A 30 6.93 4.71 -7.37
C ARG A 30 7.70 3.52 -6.78
N THR A 31 7.00 2.42 -6.49
CA THR A 31 7.54 1.25 -5.78
C THR A 31 7.61 0.02 -6.69
N SER A 32 6.56 -0.80 -6.68
CA SER A 32 6.29 -1.94 -7.57
C SER A 32 4.81 -2.36 -7.50
N LEU A 33 4.32 -3.05 -8.53
CA LEU A 33 2.98 -3.66 -8.51
C LEU A 33 2.79 -4.63 -7.32
N ARG A 34 3.84 -5.39 -6.97
CA ARG A 34 3.81 -6.31 -5.81
C ARG A 34 3.47 -5.57 -4.52
N HIS A 35 4.16 -4.46 -4.28
CA HIS A 35 3.96 -3.66 -3.08
C HIS A 35 2.56 -3.06 -3.04
N ALA A 36 2.10 -2.44 -4.13
CA ALA A 36 0.74 -1.88 -4.21
C ALA A 36 -0.36 -2.93 -3.96
N VAL A 37 -0.24 -4.14 -4.52
CA VAL A 37 -1.20 -5.24 -4.24
C VAL A 37 -1.19 -5.60 -2.75
N GLN A 38 -0.01 -5.65 -2.13
CA GLN A 38 0.11 -5.98 -0.70
C GLN A 38 -0.47 -4.91 0.22
N LEU A 39 -0.67 -3.67 -0.25
CA LEU A 39 -1.29 -2.61 0.54
C LEU A 39 -2.83 -2.71 0.57
N LEU A 40 -3.48 -3.47 -0.33
CA LEU A 40 -4.94 -3.63 -0.35
C LEU A 40 -5.48 -4.20 0.97
N THR A 41 -4.86 -5.26 1.49
CA THR A 41 -5.30 -5.90 2.74
C THR A 41 -5.17 -4.99 3.97
N PRO A 42 -4.00 -4.38 4.28
CA PRO A 42 -3.89 -3.49 5.42
C PRO A 42 -4.74 -2.21 5.26
N ALA A 43 -4.91 -1.68 4.05
CA ALA A 43 -5.81 -0.54 3.82
C ALA A 43 -7.29 -0.90 4.04
N SER A 44 -7.71 -2.13 3.70
CA SER A 44 -9.04 -2.64 4.04
C SER A 44 -9.24 -2.76 5.55
N LEU A 45 -8.24 -3.26 6.28
CA LEU A 45 -8.28 -3.32 7.74
C LEU A 45 -8.31 -1.92 8.37
N MET A 46 -7.59 -0.95 7.80
CA MET A 46 -7.64 0.45 8.24
C MET A 46 -9.03 1.04 8.06
N ALA A 47 -9.65 0.85 6.89
CA ALA A 47 -11.01 1.29 6.65
C ALA A 47 -11.99 0.67 7.66
N GLN A 48 -11.90 -0.65 7.89
CA GLN A 48 -12.74 -1.37 8.85
C GLN A 48 -12.56 -0.88 10.29
N THR A 49 -11.31 -0.60 10.69
CA THR A 49 -10.99 -0.03 12.02
C THR A 49 -11.64 1.35 12.19
N ASN A 50 -11.75 2.10 11.10
CA ASN A 50 -12.44 3.39 11.03
C ASN A 50 -13.96 3.26 10.79
N GLY A 51 -14.53 2.06 10.91
CA GLY A 51 -15.97 1.81 10.76
C GLY A 51 -16.49 1.91 9.33
N ARG A 52 -15.62 1.76 8.32
CA ARG A 52 -15.94 1.85 6.89
C ARG A 52 -15.61 0.52 6.18
N ASP A 53 -16.45 0.12 5.23
CA ASP A 53 -16.20 -1.09 4.42
C ASP A 53 -15.40 -0.82 3.14
N ALA A 54 -15.31 0.46 2.74
CA ALA A 54 -14.60 0.89 1.54
C ALA A 54 -13.31 1.64 1.89
N ILE A 55 -12.23 1.26 1.21
CA ILE A 55 -10.94 1.95 1.28
C ILE A 55 -11.09 3.35 0.68
N THR A 56 -10.58 4.33 1.40
CA THR A 56 -10.42 5.72 0.95
C THR A 56 -8.95 6.09 0.83
N ARG A 57 -8.68 7.21 0.16
CA ARG A 57 -7.32 7.72 -0.01
C ARG A 57 -6.59 7.95 1.32
N GLY A 58 -7.29 8.41 2.35
CA GLY A 58 -6.70 8.62 3.68
C GLY A 58 -6.14 7.33 4.28
N ASP A 59 -6.83 6.20 4.08
CA ASP A 59 -6.35 4.89 4.54
C ASP A 59 -5.07 4.50 3.80
N LEU A 60 -5.00 4.77 2.50
CA LEU A 60 -3.83 4.47 1.68
C LEU A 60 -2.61 5.33 2.05
N ASP A 61 -2.82 6.64 2.28
CA ASP A 61 -1.75 7.56 2.65
C ASP A 61 -1.17 7.19 4.04
N GLU A 62 -2.02 6.76 4.98
CA GLU A 62 -1.57 6.25 6.28
C GLU A 62 -0.79 4.94 6.14
N ILE A 63 -1.33 3.97 5.40
CA ILE A 63 -0.70 2.67 5.19
C ILE A 63 0.63 2.78 4.42
N ASP A 64 0.73 3.64 3.40
CA ASP A 64 1.98 3.92 2.68
C ASP A 64 3.05 4.55 3.60
N GLY A 65 2.63 5.32 4.60
CA GLY A 65 3.52 5.83 5.64
C GLY A 65 4.01 4.75 6.62
N LEU A 66 3.18 3.73 6.91
CA LEU A 66 3.49 2.67 7.87
C LEU A 66 4.28 1.49 7.24
N PHE A 67 4.07 1.19 5.96
CA PHE A 67 4.65 0.02 5.30
C PHE A 67 5.65 0.42 4.21
N HIS A 68 6.94 0.25 4.49
CA HIS A 68 7.98 0.59 3.52
C HIS A 68 8.17 -0.48 2.44
N ASP A 69 8.35 -0.02 1.20
CA ASP A 69 8.79 -0.87 0.10
C ASP A 69 10.27 -1.28 0.26
N ALA A 70 10.69 -2.32 -0.46
CA ALA A 70 12.03 -2.87 -0.36
C ALA A 70 13.14 -1.84 -0.63
N LYS A 71 12.96 -0.89 -1.56
CA LYS A 71 13.97 0.14 -1.86
C LYS A 71 14.09 1.13 -0.71
N SER A 72 12.96 1.55 -0.13
CA SER A 72 12.95 2.45 1.03
C SER A 72 13.59 1.79 2.25
N SER A 73 13.26 0.53 2.52
CA SER A 73 13.89 -0.27 3.59
C SER A 73 15.40 -0.42 3.39
N ALA A 74 15.87 -0.69 2.16
CA ALA A 74 17.30 -0.78 1.87
C ALA A 74 18.05 0.56 2.10
N ARG A 75 17.45 1.70 1.72
CA ARG A 75 18.03 3.02 1.99
C ARG A 75 18.12 3.30 3.48
N LEU A 76 17.10 2.93 4.25
CA LEU A 76 17.08 3.09 5.71
C LEU A 76 18.22 2.28 6.36
N LEU A 77 18.38 1.02 5.96
CA LEU A 77 19.48 0.16 6.42
C LEU A 77 20.86 0.76 6.10
N ALA A 78 21.05 1.24 4.87
CA ALA A 78 22.32 1.86 4.46
C ALA A 78 22.61 3.15 5.25
N ALA A 79 21.60 3.98 5.51
CA ALA A 79 21.74 5.22 6.27
C ALA A 79 22.00 5.00 7.77
N GLN A 80 21.65 3.81 8.30
CA GLN A 80 21.80 3.45 9.70
C GLN A 80 22.70 2.22 9.87
N ALA A 81 23.66 2.02 8.96
CA ALA A 81 24.47 0.80 8.89
C ALA A 81 25.22 0.51 10.20
N ASP A 82 25.57 1.53 10.97
CA ASP A 82 26.21 1.45 12.29
C ASP A 82 25.35 0.76 13.36
N LYS A 83 24.03 0.69 13.15
CA LYS A 83 23.07 0.04 14.06
C LYS A 83 22.81 -1.43 13.74
N TYR A 84 23.33 -1.94 12.63
CA TYR A 84 23.09 -3.30 12.18
C TYR A 84 24.36 -4.15 12.25
N ILE A 85 24.16 -5.44 12.51
CA ILE A 85 25.24 -6.42 12.53
C ILE A 85 25.59 -6.76 11.08
N SER A 86 26.87 -6.83 10.77
CA SER A 86 27.39 -7.14 9.44
C SER A 86 27.72 -8.62 9.26
#